data_AF-A0AAC9NSM2-F1
#
_entry.id   AF-A0AAC9NSM2-F1
#
_cell.length_a   1.000
_cell.length_b   1.000
_cell.length_c   1.000
_cell.angle_alpha   90.00
_cell.angle_beta   90.00
_cell.angle_gamma   90.00
#
_symmetry.space_group_name_H-M   'P 1'
#
loop_
_entity.id
_entity.type
_entity.pdbx_description
1 polymer ?
#
loop_
_entity_poly.entity_id
_entity_poly.type
_entity_poly.pdbx_seq_one_letter_code
_entity_poly.pdbx_strand_id
1 'polypeptide(L)'
;MSLLNLKKSKPLAKPNLRTVEDFIDDALLYAQGKVDFASKQSTEENSKATAANCVVPLKKPDKVKGMRHATFTLTPQCIDMLAELAARTGKAKSALIREWINEQHQKLD
;
A
#
# COMPACT_ATOMS: atom_id res chain seq x y z
N MET A 1 39.65 -6.96 25.58
CA MET A 1 39.51 -7.15 24.12
C MET A 1 39.02 -5.83 23.52
N SER A 2 39.80 -5.14 22.65
CA SER A 2 39.40 -3.82 22.12
C SER A 2 38.39 -3.94 20.96
N LEU A 3 37.38 -3.07 20.93
CA LEU A 3 36.33 -3.02 19.89
C LEU A 3 36.83 -2.52 18.52
N LEU A 4 38.12 -2.22 18.40
CA LEU A 4 38.75 -1.63 17.21
C LEU A 4 38.95 -2.61 16.05
N ASN A 5 38.70 -3.91 16.27
CA ASN A 5 38.89 -4.95 15.26
C ASN A 5 37.60 -5.55 14.70
N LEU A 6 36.42 -4.92 14.92
CA LEU A 6 35.20 -5.27 14.17
C LEU A 6 35.27 -4.67 12.76
N LYS A 7 36.16 -5.24 11.94
CA LYS A 7 36.27 -5.00 10.49
C LYS A 7 34.92 -5.35 9.86
N LYS A 8 34.11 -4.33 9.55
CA LYS A 8 32.88 -4.41 8.73
C LYS A 8 33.25 -4.98 7.36
N SER A 9 33.39 -6.29 7.26
CA SER A 9 33.85 -7.01 6.06
C SER A 9 32.70 -7.78 5.44
N LYS A 10 31.63 -7.07 5.11
CA LYS A 10 30.70 -7.46 4.05
C LYS A 10 30.30 -6.17 3.33
N PRO A 11 30.54 -6.04 2.00
CA PRO A 11 30.02 -4.89 1.28
C PRO A 11 28.51 -4.87 1.47
N LEU A 12 27.99 -3.72 1.90
CA LEU A 12 26.56 -3.47 1.96
C LEU A 12 26.01 -3.77 0.56
N ALA A 13 25.08 -4.72 0.47
CA ALA A 13 24.55 -5.20 -0.80
C ALA A 13 24.17 -4.00 -1.68
N LYS A 14 24.62 -3.99 -2.93
CA LYS A 14 24.30 -2.90 -3.85
C LYS A 14 22.78 -2.79 -3.91
N PRO A 15 22.20 -1.61 -3.63
CA PRO A 15 20.77 -1.44 -3.75
C PRO A 15 20.42 -1.74 -5.20
N ASN A 16 19.50 -2.68 -5.41
CA ASN A 16 19.00 -2.99 -6.73
C ASN A 16 18.21 -1.75 -7.17
N LEU A 17 18.75 -0.96 -8.11
CA LEU A 17 18.04 0.18 -8.68
C LEU A 17 16.94 -0.37 -9.58
N ARG A 18 15.82 -0.78 -8.97
CA ARG A 18 14.58 -1.07 -9.70
C ARG A 18 13.88 0.23 -10.01
N THR A 19 13.27 0.31 -11.19
CA THR A 19 12.40 1.42 -11.57
C THR A 19 11.11 1.35 -10.76
N VAL A 20 10.38 2.47 -10.72
CA VAL A 20 9.08 2.53 -10.06
C VAL A 20 8.08 1.60 -10.76
N GLU A 21 8.17 1.53 -12.09
CA GLU A 21 7.37 0.65 -12.93
C GLU A 21 7.60 -0.83 -12.59
N ASP A 22 8.84 -1.27 -12.42
CA ASP A 22 9.16 -2.67 -12.05
C ASP A 22 8.57 -3.05 -10.68
N PHE A 23 8.54 -2.11 -9.72
CA PHE A 23 7.94 -2.34 -8.41
C PHE A 23 6.41 -2.42 -8.47
N ILE A 24 5.79 -1.59 -9.31
CA ILE A 24 4.34 -1.59 -9.53
C ILE A 24 3.90 -2.91 -10.15
N ASP A 25 4.61 -3.38 -11.18
CA ASP A 25 4.26 -4.63 -11.87
C ASP A 25 4.40 -5.85 -10.94
N ASP A 26 5.46 -5.91 -10.13
CA ASP A 26 5.66 -6.97 -9.13
C ASP A 26 4.56 -6.95 -8.06
N ALA A 27 4.17 -5.76 -7.58
CA ALA A 27 3.07 -5.59 -6.63
C ALA A 27 1.71 -6.03 -7.23
N LEU A 28 1.46 -5.78 -8.51
CA LEU A 28 0.25 -6.20 -9.20
C LEU A 28 0.20 -7.73 -9.36
N LEU A 29 1.32 -8.37 -9.71
CA LEU A 29 1.43 -9.83 -9.81
C LEU A 29 1.23 -10.50 -8.44
N TYR A 30 1.83 -9.92 -7.39
CA TYR A 30 1.64 -10.35 -6.01
C TYR A 30 0.18 -10.24 -5.56
N ALA A 31 -0.48 -9.11 -5.84
CA ALA A 31 -1.89 -8.90 -5.52
C ALA A 31 -2.84 -9.87 -6.25
N GLN A 32 -2.45 -10.31 -7.45
CA GLN A 32 -3.16 -11.34 -8.21
C GLN A 32 -2.87 -12.76 -7.72
N GLY A 33 -1.96 -12.94 -6.77
CA GLY A 33 -1.54 -14.24 -6.25
C GLY A 33 -0.70 -15.05 -7.25
N LYS A 34 -0.18 -14.39 -8.30
CA LYS A 34 0.70 -15.01 -9.30
C LYS A 34 2.15 -14.80 -8.88
N VAL A 35 2.55 -15.53 -7.84
CA VAL A 35 3.96 -15.65 -7.45
C VAL A 35 4.53 -16.89 -8.12
N ASP A 36 5.04 -16.72 -9.34
CA ASP A 36 5.94 -17.70 -9.92
C ASP A 36 7.24 -17.63 -9.10
N PHE A 37 7.38 -18.54 -8.13
CA PHE A 37 8.60 -18.73 -7.33
C PHE A 37 9.74 -19.33 -8.16
N ALA A 38 9.97 -18.83 -9.37
CA ALA A 38 10.92 -19.38 -10.31
C ALA A 38 11.80 -18.32 -10.95
N SER A 39 12.73 -17.79 -10.14
CA SER A 39 14.11 -17.38 -10.50
C SER A 39 14.28 -16.14 -11.40
N LYS A 40 15.31 -15.30 -11.26
CA LYS A 40 16.77 -15.56 -11.20
C LYS A 40 17.43 -14.28 -10.62
N GLN A 41 18.45 -14.25 -9.78
CA GLN A 41 19.63 -15.08 -9.48
C GLN A 41 19.98 -14.80 -7.99
N SER A 42 20.63 -15.64 -7.18
CA SER A 42 21.56 -16.74 -7.42
C SER A 42 21.68 -17.61 -6.15
N THR A 43 22.11 -18.86 -6.35
CA THR A 43 22.72 -19.81 -5.40
C THR A 43 21.81 -20.59 -4.44
N GLU A 44 21.45 -21.77 -4.96
CA GLU A 44 21.37 -23.13 -4.40
C GLU A 44 21.24 -23.41 -2.88
N GLU A 45 20.50 -24.51 -2.67
CA GLU A 45 20.50 -25.46 -1.54
C GLU A 45 19.68 -25.16 -0.28
N ASN A 46 18.56 -25.90 -0.14
CA ASN A 46 18.39 -26.96 0.87
C ASN A 46 17.02 -26.94 1.61
N SER A 47 16.29 -28.04 1.40
CA SER A 47 15.36 -28.79 2.26
C SER A 47 14.17 -28.16 3.01
N LYS A 48 12.99 -28.74 2.67
CA LYS A 48 11.97 -29.36 3.55
C LYS A 48 11.49 -28.60 4.79
N ALA A 49 10.20 -28.29 4.82
CA ALA A 49 9.31 -28.70 5.91
C ALA A 49 7.83 -28.58 5.50
N THR A 50 7.15 -29.72 5.57
CA THR A 50 5.69 -29.88 5.54
C THR A 50 5.03 -29.10 6.67
N ALA A 51 4.02 -28.28 6.35
CA ALA A 51 3.10 -27.73 7.36
C ALA A 51 1.65 -27.93 6.90
N ALA A 52 0.87 -28.52 7.79
CA ALA A 52 -0.50 -29.00 7.69
C ALA A 52 -1.46 -28.14 6.82
N ASN A 53 -2.07 -28.79 5.82
CA ASN A 53 -3.26 -28.30 5.12
C ASN A 53 -4.50 -28.37 6.02
N CYS A 54 -4.64 -27.45 6.97
CA CYS A 54 -5.93 -27.16 7.60
C CYS A 54 -6.59 -26.01 6.83
N VAL A 55 -7.27 -26.34 5.73
CA VAL A 55 -8.06 -25.37 4.95
C VAL A 55 -9.37 -25.14 5.69
N VAL A 56 -9.38 -24.16 6.59
CA VAL A 56 -10.63 -23.61 7.14
C VAL A 56 -11.27 -22.76 6.04
N PRO A 57 -12.53 -22.99 5.64
CA PRO A 57 -13.21 -22.13 4.68
C PRO A 57 -13.45 -20.75 5.30
N LEU A 58 -12.49 -19.83 5.13
CA LEU A 58 -12.73 -18.42 5.42
C LEU A 58 -13.72 -17.90 4.37
N LYS A 59 -14.97 -17.68 4.78
CA LYS A 59 -15.91 -16.89 3.99
C LYS A 59 -15.28 -15.52 3.78
N LYS A 60 -14.95 -15.20 2.53
CA LYS A 60 -14.45 -13.86 2.18
C LYS A 60 -15.54 -12.87 2.62
N PRO A 61 -15.23 -11.86 3.44
CA PRO A 61 -16.21 -10.83 3.75
C PRO A 61 -16.72 -10.26 2.42
N ASP A 62 -18.02 -9.97 2.35
CA ASP A 62 -18.61 -9.31 1.19
C ASP A 62 -17.72 -8.13 0.83
N LYS A 63 -17.28 -8.10 -0.42
CA LYS A 63 -16.37 -7.07 -0.91
C LYS A 63 -17.12 -5.74 -0.78
N VAL A 64 -16.92 -5.04 0.33
CA VAL A 64 -17.33 -3.64 0.45
C VAL A 64 -16.75 -2.98 -0.77
N LYS A 65 -17.62 -2.53 -1.69
CA LYS A 65 -17.20 -1.96 -2.96
C LYS A 65 -16.21 -0.86 -2.61
N GLY A 66 -14.93 -1.10 -2.90
CA GLY A 66 -13.85 -0.27 -2.40
C GLY A 66 -14.06 1.19 -2.81
N MET A 67 -13.56 2.12 -1.98
CA MET A 67 -13.57 3.53 -2.35
C MET A 67 -12.76 3.71 -3.63
N ARG A 68 -13.34 4.39 -4.62
CA ARG A 68 -12.64 4.74 -5.86
C ARG A 68 -11.98 6.10 -5.71
N HIS A 69 -10.78 6.26 -6.27
CA HIS A 69 -10.12 7.55 -6.36
C HIS A 69 -10.82 8.45 -7.39
N ALA A 70 -10.89 9.75 -7.09
CA ALA A 70 -11.44 10.78 -7.96
C ALA A 70 -10.57 12.04 -7.86
N THR A 71 -10.37 12.71 -8.99
CA THR A 71 -9.66 13.99 -9.09
C THR A 71 -10.67 15.10 -9.35
N PHE A 72 -10.58 16.20 -8.61
CA PHE A 72 -11.47 17.35 -8.75
C PHE A 72 -10.63 18.59 -9.05
N THR A 73 -11.15 19.45 -9.92
CA THR A 73 -10.57 20.76 -10.18
C THR A 73 -11.20 21.76 -9.23
N LEU A 74 -10.38 22.36 -8.36
CA LEU A 74 -10.80 23.36 -7.36
C LEU A 74 -10.03 24.65 -7.57
N THR A 75 -10.63 25.78 -7.20
CA THR A 75 -9.92 27.06 -7.14
C THR A 75 -8.93 27.06 -5.96
N PRO A 76 -7.85 27.87 -6.02
CA PRO A 76 -6.88 27.95 -4.92
C PRO A 76 -7.54 28.31 -3.58
N GLN A 77 -8.47 29.26 -3.61
CA GLN A 77 -9.24 29.69 -2.43
C GLN A 77 -10.01 28.52 -1.79
N CYS A 78 -10.65 27.66 -2.60
CA CYS A 78 -11.36 26.50 -2.07
C CYS A 78 -10.41 25.46 -1.46
N ILE A 79 -9.19 25.31 -2.00
CA ILE A 79 -8.18 24.40 -1.45
C ILE A 79 -7.75 24.87 -0.05
N ASP A 80 -7.55 26.19 0.12
CA ASP A 80 -7.17 26.79 1.39
C ASP A 80 -8.29 26.66 2.43
N MET A 81 -9.53 27.00 2.05
CA MET A 81 -10.71 26.84 2.90
C MET A 81 -10.88 25.38 3.36
N LEU A 82 -10.72 24.41 2.43
CA LEU A 82 -10.81 22.99 2.75
C LEU A 82 -9.67 22.53 3.69
N ALA A 83 -8.48 23.12 3.57
CA ALA A 83 -7.37 22.85 4.47
C ALA A 83 -7.63 23.40 5.87
N GLU A 84 -8.13 24.62 5.99
CA GLU A 84 -8.51 25.19 7.28
C GLU A 84 -9.62 24.40 7.96
N LEU A 85 -10.66 24.00 7.21
CA LEU A 85 -11.75 23.18 7.74
C LEU A 85 -11.24 21.83 8.26
N ALA A 86 -10.34 21.17 7.52
CA ALA A 86 -9.73 19.93 7.96
C ALA A 86 -8.92 20.10 9.25
N ALA A 87 -8.14 21.19 9.35
CA ALA A 87 -7.35 21.50 10.53
C ALA A 87 -8.22 21.78 11.77
N ARG A 88 -9.30 22.54 11.60
CA ARG A 88 -10.22 22.91 12.70
C ARG A 88 -11.07 21.74 13.18
N THR A 89 -11.55 20.90 12.27
CA THR A 89 -12.43 19.76 12.60
C THR A 89 -11.67 18.49 12.99
N GLY A 90 -10.39 18.41 12.66
CA GLY A 90 -9.59 17.18 12.80
C GLY A 90 -9.98 16.07 11.81
N LYS A 91 -10.83 16.37 10.82
CA LYS A 91 -11.25 15.40 9.79
C LYS A 91 -10.38 15.52 8.55
N ALA A 92 -10.18 14.40 7.86
CA ALA A 92 -9.51 14.41 6.57
C ALA A 92 -10.33 15.17 5.52
N LYS A 93 -9.66 15.87 4.59
CA LYS A 93 -10.30 16.60 3.48
C LYS A 93 -11.31 15.75 2.71
N SER A 94 -10.96 14.50 2.41
CA SER A 94 -11.84 13.57 1.70
C SER A 94 -13.07 13.17 2.52
N ALA A 95 -12.98 13.14 3.85
CA ALA A 95 -14.12 12.86 4.72
C ALA A 95 -15.12 14.02 4.71
N LEU A 96 -14.62 15.26 4.80
CA LEU A 96 -15.44 16.47 4.69
C LEU A 96 -16.20 16.53 3.37
N ILE A 97 -15.54 16.20 2.25
CA ILE A 97 -16.19 16.17 0.93
C ILE A 97 -17.31 15.12 0.90
N ARG A 98 -17.10 13.93 1.47
CA ARG A 98 -18.15 12.89 1.52
C ARG A 98 -19.35 13.31 2.36
N GLU A 99 -19.11 13.89 3.53
CA GLU A 99 -20.18 14.41 4.40
C GLU A 99 -20.98 15.50 3.68
N TRP A 100 -20.28 16.47 3.09
CA TRP A 100 -20.92 17.54 2.33
C TRP A 100 -21.77 17.01 1.18
N ILE A 101 -21.27 16.05 0.39
CA ILE A 101 -22.05 15.44 -0.70
C ILE A 101 -23.32 14.77 -0.18
N ASN A 102 -23.24 14.02 0.93
CA ASN A 102 -24.40 13.37 1.54
C ASN A 102 -25.43 14.40 2.02
N GLU A 103 -24.98 15.49 2.67
CA GLU A 103 -25.85 16.58 3.12
C GLU A 103 -26.54 17.28 1.95
N GLN A 104 -25.84 17.54 0.84
CA GLN A 104 -26.47 18.13 -0.35
C GLN A 104 -27.45 17.17 -1.02
N HIS A 105 -27.14 15.87 -1.04
CA HIS A 105 -28.02 14.86 -1.62
C HIS A 105 -29.35 14.78 -0.84
N GLN A 106 -29.30 14.77 0.48
CA GLN A 106 -30.50 14.76 1.34
C GLN A 106 -31.39 15.99 1.19
N LYS A 107 -30.85 17.13 0.71
CA LYS A 107 -31.64 18.34 0.46
C LYS A 107 -32.38 18.32 -0.89
N LEU A 108 -32.01 17.42 -1.78
CA LEU A 108 -32.63 17.27 -3.11
C LEU A 108 -33.84 16.33 -3.08
N ASP A 109 -33.91 15.45 -2.07
CA ASP A 109 -35.04 14.56 -1.80
C ASP A 109 -36.11 15.28 -0.95
#